data_AF-A0A519JUS0-F1
#
_entry.id   AF-A0A519JUS0-F1
#
_cell.length_a   1.000
_cell.length_b   1.000
_cell.length_c   1.000
_cell.angle_alpha   90.00
_cell.angle_beta   90.00
_cell.angle_gamma   90.00
#
_symmetry.space_group_name_H-M   'P 1'
#
loop_
_entity.id
_entity.type
_entity.pdbx_description
1 polymer ?
#
loop_
_entity_poly.entity_id
_entity_poly.type
_entity_poly.pdbx_seq_one_letter_code
_entity_poly.pdbx_strand_id
1 'polypeptide(L)' 'RAVDTKGLTIIPLKLFTNEKGIAKLDIGLCRGKKTYDKRESLKEADTKRDLDRIKKEFR' A
#
# COMPACT_ATOMS: atom_id res chain seq x y z
N ARG A 1 -5.08 19.67 -12.84
CA ARG A 1 -4.93 19.40 -11.39
C ARG A 1 -5.66 18.10 -11.07
N ALA A 2 -4.98 16.97 -10.95
CA ALA A 2 -5.62 15.65 -10.77
C ALA A 2 -6.15 15.43 -9.34
N VAL A 3 -5.66 16.20 -8.37
CA VAL A 3 -6.00 16.08 -6.94
C VAL A 3 -7.41 16.61 -6.62
N ASP A 4 -7.98 17.50 -7.44
CA ASP A 4 -9.33 18.06 -7.23
C ASP A 4 -10.46 17.13 -7.73
N THR A 5 -10.11 15.95 -8.27
CA THR A 5 -11.11 14.97 -8.68
C THR A 5 -11.75 14.34 -7.44
N LYS A 6 -13.03 14.67 -7.20
CA LYS A 6 -13.80 14.23 -6.02
C LYS A 6 -13.62 12.72 -5.77
N GLY A 7 -13.10 12.36 -4.60
CA GLY A 7 -13.00 10.97 -4.13
C GLY A 7 -11.64 10.29 -4.31
N LEU A 8 -10.58 11.02 -4.65
CA LEU A 8 -9.19 10.55 -4.54
C LEU A 8 -8.50 11.18 -3.31
N THR A 9 -7.66 10.42 -2.64
CA THR A 9 -6.91 10.81 -1.44
C THR A 9 -5.44 10.46 -1.64
N ILE A 10 -4.56 11.34 -1.18
CA ILE A 10 -3.12 11.14 -1.21
C ILE A 10 -2.72 10.29 -0.01
N ILE A 11 -2.01 9.19 -0.24
CA ILE A 11 -1.58 8.25 0.81
C ILE A 11 -0.09 7.93 0.67
N PRO A 12 0.69 7.97 1.77
CA PRO A 12 2.06 7.47 1.79
C PRO A 12 2.11 5.96 1.60
N LEU A 13 2.91 5.48 0.64
CA LEU A 13 3.09 4.04 0.38
C LEU A 13 4.33 3.49 1.09
N LYS A 14 5.46 4.20 1.01
CA LYS A 14 6.73 3.73 1.59
C LYS A 14 7.63 4.89 1.96
N LEU A 15 8.25 4.81 3.14
CA LEU A 15 9.36 5.67 3.53
C LEU A 15 10.67 4.92 3.26
N PHE A 16 11.60 5.56 2.57
CA PHE A 16 12.91 5.00 2.28
C PHE A 16 13.99 6.08 2.35
N THR A 17 15.20 5.72 2.75
CA THR A 17 16.34 6.61 2.74
C THR A 17 17.09 6.47 1.43
N ASN A 18 17.34 7.56 0.73
CA ASN A 18 18.19 7.55 -0.46
C ASN A 18 19.67 7.42 -0.07
N GLU A 19 20.52 7.08 -1.03
CA GLU A 19 21.98 6.95 -0.87
C GLU A 19 22.64 8.21 -0.28
N LYS A 20 21.99 9.37 -0.40
CA LYS A 20 22.42 10.66 0.19
C LYS A 20 21.95 10.86 1.65
N GLY A 21 21.40 9.84 2.30
CA GLY A 21 20.89 9.91 3.68
C GLY A 21 19.55 10.65 3.86
N ILE A 22 18.89 11.05 2.77
CA ILE A 22 17.64 11.81 2.82
C ILE A 22 16.46 10.84 2.85
N ALA A 23 15.55 11.02 3.80
CA ALA A 23 14.28 10.30 3.84
C ALA A 23 13.36 10.77 2.71
N LYS A 24 13.00 9.86 1.81
CA LYS A 24 12.02 10.05 0.74
C LYS A 24 10.78 9.24 1.01
N LEU A 25 9.65 9.80 0.60
CA LEU A 25 8.34 9.22 0.74
C LEU A 25 7.79 8.93 -0.66
N ASP A 26 7.42 7.68 -0.90
CA ASP A 26 6.63 7.32 -2.07
C ASP A 26 5.16 7.57 -1.78
N ILE A 27 4.46 8.26 -2.69
CA ILE A 27 3.11 8.77 -2.48
C ILE A 27 2.21 8.31 -3.63
N GLY A 28 1.07 7.71 -3.28
CA GLY A 28 0.05 7.29 -4.23
C GLY A 28 -1.23 8.11 -4.15
N LEU A 29 -1.95 8.20 -5.27
CA LEU A 29 -3.35 8.62 -5.31
C LEU A 29 -4.24 7.39 -5.18
N CYS A 30 -5.09 7.36 -4.17
CA CYS A 30 -5.94 6.22 -3.87
C CYS A 30 -7.41 6.64 -3.78
N ARG A 31 -8.32 5.71 -4.11
CA ARG A 31 -9.76 5.84 -3.85
C ARG A 31 -10.13 4.89 -2.70
N GLY A 32 -10.95 5.35 -1.76
CA GLY A 32 -11.48 4.49 -0.71
C GLY A 32 -12.19 3.27 -1.29
N LYS A 33 -11.88 2.07 -0.78
CA LYS A 33 -12.51 0.83 -1.22
C LYS A 33 -13.96 0.79 -0.74
N LYS A 34 -14.92 0.56 -1.65
CA LYS A 34 -16.34 0.36 -1.29
C LYS A 34 -16.48 -0.89 -0.40
N THR A 35 -17.27 -0.80 0.67
CA THR A 35 -17.38 -1.78 1.75
C THR A 35 -18.22 -3.02 1.44
N TYR A 36 -18.80 -3.11 0.25
CA TYR A 36 -19.65 -4.24 -0.11
C TYR A 36 -18.79 -5.45 -0.46
N ASP A 37 -18.85 -6.43 0.43
CA ASP A 37 -18.15 -7.73 0.45
C ASP A 37 -16.60 -7.68 0.56
N LYS A 38 -16.10 -7.59 1.80
CA LYS A 38 -14.66 -7.59 2.11
C LYS A 38 -14.06 -8.99 2.35
N ARG A 39 -14.88 -10.05 2.42
CA ARG A 39 -14.44 -11.35 2.94
C ARG A 39 -13.36 -11.99 2.07
N GLU A 40 -13.55 -11.99 0.76
CA GLU A 40 -12.60 -12.56 -0.19
C GLU A 40 -11.29 -11.76 -0.21
N SER A 41 -11.39 -10.44 -0.32
CA SER A 41 -10.19 -9.59 -0.37
C SER A 41 -9.38 -9.56 0.93
N LEU A 42 -10.02 -9.76 2.09
CA LEU A 42 -9.31 -9.88 3.37
C LEU A 42 -8.51 -11.19 3.40
N LYS A 43 -9.12 -12.29 2.95
CA LYS A 43 -8.43 -13.59 2.83
C LYS A 43 -7.23 -13.50 1.90
N GLU A 44 -7.38 -12.90 0.72
CA GLU A 44 -6.26 -12.72 -0.22
C GLU A 44 -5.13 -11.87 0.38
N ALA A 45 -5.45 -10.80 1.09
CA ALA A 45 -4.46 -9.93 1.71
C ALA A 45 -3.71 -10.60 2.87
N ASP A 46 -4.39 -11.43 3.66
CA ASP A 46 -3.76 -12.23 4.72
C ASP A 46 -2.87 -13.32 4.10
N THR A 47 -3.39 -14.10 3.14
CA THR A 47 -2.61 -15.14 2.45
C THR A 47 -1.35 -14.56 1.80
N LYS A 48 -1.46 -13.39 1.16
CA LYS A 48 -0.30 -12.71 0.56
C LYS A 48 0.73 -12.30 1.62
N ARG A 49 0.29 -11.75 2.75
CA ARG A 49 1.19 -11.36 3.86
C ARG A 49 1.91 -12.56 4.46
N ASP A 50 1.23 -13.70 4.61
CA ASP A 50 1.84 -14.91 5.14
C ASP A 50 2.84 -15.52 4.16
N LEU A 51 2.52 -15.55 2.87
CA LEU A 51 3.46 -15.98 1.82
C LEU A 51 4.72 -15.08 1.76
N ASP A 52 4.55 -13.77 1.87
CA ASP A 52 5.67 -12.82 1.88
C ASP A 52 6.54 -12.97 3.14
N ARG A 53 5.94 -13.31 4.29
CA ARG A 53 6.69 -13.60 5.53
C ARG A 53 7.49 -14.90 5.41
N ILE A 54 6.87 -15.96 4.91
CA ILE A 54 7.52 -17.27 4.66
C ILE A 54 8.70 -17.10 3.71
N LYS A 55 8.51 -16.42 2.57
CA LYS A 55 9.60 -16.16 1.61
C LYS A 55 10.79 -15.39 2.21
N LYS A 56 10.56 -14.59 3.25
CA LYS A 56 11.61 -13.84 3.94
C LYS A 56 12.37 -14.67 4.97
N GLU A 57 11.75 -15.67 5.60
CA GLU A 57 12.41 -16.60 6.53
C GLU A 57 13.31 -17.62 5.82
N PHE A 58 12.97 -18.01 4.59
CA PHE A 58 13.76 -18.95 3.81
C PHE A 58 14.97 -18.32 3.08
N ARG A 59 15.26 -17.03 3.31
CA ARG A 59 16.41 -16.30 2.76
C ARG A 59 17.35 -15.88 3.87
#